data_AF-A0A178DC48-F1
#
_entry.id   AF-A0A178DC48-F1
#
_cell.length_a   1.000
_cell.length_b   1.000
_cell.length_c   1.000
_cell.angle_alpha   90.00
_cell.angle_beta   90.00
_cell.angle_gamma   90.00
#
_symmetry.space_group_name_H-M   'P 1'
#
loop_
_entity.id
_entity.type
_entity.pdbx_description
1 polymer ?
#
loop_
_entity_poly.entity_id
_entity_poly.type
_entity_poly.pdbx_seq_one_letter_code
_entity_poly.pdbx_strand_id
1 'polypeptide(L)'
;MYRKRNGSLGFSFTRFAHAAVPNFFADETPSRIGDLTGYRRDMCYMHQIASANPYVLDERSFYVAGVVDSESVSKKVYAKLKKNEILMEDGLVDTHRIGPKFPHQLALLNIYRQKELVGMLFWWEEECQRLRKLDGEEKELDGLISESEVKLTNTDEDGADRQAVKQTLDQLKFARERVRMKRRQRPSQRDPDVEADKDDIMMAFHGRSKSVPNVGVGGVVAGPVAPIQQGQPPQYFPGS
;
A
#
# COMPACT_ATOMS: atom_id res chain seq x y z
N MET A 1 1.46 -16.64 -6.62
CA MET A 1 0.11 -16.28 -6.12
C MET A 1 -0.35 -17.29 -5.08
N TYR A 2 -1.13 -16.88 -4.10
CA TYR A 2 -1.85 -17.72 -3.13
C TYR A 2 -3.26 -17.15 -2.94
N ARG A 3 -4.22 -17.96 -2.49
CA ARG A 3 -5.59 -17.48 -2.25
C ARG A 3 -5.67 -16.90 -0.83
N LYS A 4 -6.09 -15.65 -0.69
CA LYS A 4 -6.39 -15.04 0.62
C LYS A 4 -7.70 -15.64 1.15
N ARG A 5 -7.91 -15.57 2.48
CA ARG A 5 -9.13 -16.07 3.14
C ARG A 5 -10.43 -15.44 2.64
N ASN A 6 -10.36 -14.22 2.12
CA ASN A 6 -11.49 -13.50 1.50
C ASN A 6 -11.75 -13.89 0.03
N GLY A 7 -11.07 -14.91 -0.50
CA GLY A 7 -11.24 -15.37 -1.88
C GLY A 7 -10.44 -14.60 -2.94
N SER A 8 -9.86 -13.45 -2.58
CA SER A 8 -8.99 -12.68 -3.48
C SER A 8 -7.61 -13.35 -3.68
N LEU A 9 -6.98 -13.09 -4.82
CA LEU A 9 -5.62 -13.56 -5.09
C LEU A 9 -4.62 -12.68 -4.31
N GLY A 10 -3.87 -13.31 -3.41
CA GLY A 10 -2.69 -12.75 -2.78
C GLY A 10 -1.46 -13.01 -3.63
N PHE A 11 -0.65 -11.98 -3.82
CA PHE A 11 0.68 -12.13 -4.38
C PHE A 11 1.68 -12.34 -3.23
N SER A 12 2.61 -13.29 -3.40
CA SER A 12 3.67 -13.57 -2.43
C SER A 12 4.98 -13.43 -3.17
N PHE A 13 5.72 -12.37 -2.81
CA PHE A 13 7.02 -12.00 -3.33
C PHE A 13 8.02 -13.16 -3.25
N THR A 14 8.10 -13.84 -2.10
CA THR A 14 8.97 -15.01 -1.90
C THR A 14 8.66 -16.11 -2.92
N ARG A 15 7.38 -16.47 -3.10
CA ARG A 15 7.01 -17.53 -4.04
C ARG A 15 7.25 -17.14 -5.51
N PHE A 16 7.07 -15.88 -5.87
CA PHE A 16 7.31 -15.42 -7.25
C PHE A 16 8.80 -15.31 -7.55
N ALA A 17 9.59 -14.70 -6.67
CA ALA A 17 11.03 -14.55 -6.84
C ALA A 17 11.75 -15.91 -6.90
N HIS A 18 11.39 -16.86 -6.03
CA HIS A 18 11.90 -18.24 -6.09
C HIS A 18 11.47 -18.98 -7.37
N ALA A 19 10.34 -18.63 -7.98
CA ALA A 19 9.89 -19.26 -9.23
C ALA A 19 10.53 -18.60 -10.48
N ALA A 20 10.69 -17.28 -10.48
CA ALA A 20 11.22 -16.51 -11.61
C ALA A 20 12.73 -16.68 -11.78
N VAL A 21 13.46 -16.82 -10.66
CA VAL A 21 14.92 -17.01 -10.67
C VAL A 21 15.34 -18.04 -9.60
N PRO A 22 15.06 -19.34 -9.80
CA PRO A 22 15.22 -20.37 -8.77
C PRO A 22 16.63 -20.42 -8.19
N ASN A 23 17.66 -20.45 -9.05
CA ASN A 23 19.06 -20.58 -8.61
C ASN A 23 19.61 -19.31 -7.93
N PHE A 24 18.97 -18.15 -8.14
CA PHE A 24 19.43 -16.89 -7.57
C PHE A 24 18.97 -16.72 -6.11
N PHE A 25 17.82 -17.29 -5.77
CA PHE A 25 17.24 -17.27 -4.41
C PHE A 25 17.37 -18.63 -3.68
N ALA A 26 17.89 -19.69 -4.32
CA ALA A 26 18.03 -21.03 -3.72
C ALA A 26 19.11 -21.16 -2.63
N ASP A 27 20.03 -20.20 -2.49
CA ASP A 27 21.05 -20.23 -1.44
C ASP A 27 20.44 -19.78 -0.11
N GLU A 28 20.02 -20.76 0.70
CA GLU A 28 19.48 -20.65 2.06
C GLU A 28 20.54 -20.42 3.14
N THR A 29 21.73 -19.94 2.79
CA THR A 29 22.60 -19.35 3.81
C THR A 29 21.82 -18.24 4.51
N PRO A 30 21.80 -18.16 5.86
CA PRO A 30 21.05 -17.15 6.62
C PRO A 30 21.77 -15.80 6.52
N SER A 31 22.15 -15.41 5.32
CA SER A 31 22.27 -14.01 4.98
C SER A 31 20.88 -13.43 5.15
N ARG A 32 20.82 -12.26 5.78
CA ARG A 32 19.62 -11.43 5.86
C ARG A 32 19.21 -11.05 4.43
N ILE A 33 18.62 -11.96 3.66
CA ILE A 33 17.90 -11.69 2.41
C ILE A 33 16.58 -11.05 2.85
N GLY A 34 16.68 -9.99 3.64
CA GLY A 34 15.57 -9.19 4.05
C GLY A 34 15.18 -8.41 2.81
N ASP A 35 13.94 -8.58 2.39
CA ASP A 35 13.06 -7.44 2.21
C ASP A 35 13.74 -6.11 2.53
N LEU A 36 13.77 -5.18 1.55
CA LEU A 36 14.24 -3.82 1.78
C LEU A 36 13.76 -3.36 3.16
N THR A 37 14.68 -2.94 4.02
CA THR A 37 14.31 -2.57 5.39
C THR A 37 13.19 -1.52 5.35
N GLY A 38 12.31 -1.52 6.36
CA GLY A 38 11.17 -0.58 6.40
C GLY A 38 11.60 0.86 6.14
N TYR A 39 12.73 1.27 6.71
CA TYR A 39 13.34 2.58 6.46
C TYR A 39 13.69 2.84 4.97
N ARG A 40 14.29 1.87 4.27
CA ARG A 40 14.64 2.03 2.85
C ARG A 40 13.41 2.11 1.97
N ARG A 41 12.35 1.35 2.31
CA ARG A 41 11.03 1.47 1.66
C ARG A 41 10.47 2.88 1.85
N ASP A 42 10.54 3.42 3.07
CA ASP A 42 10.10 4.79 3.34
C ASP A 42 10.86 5.82 2.52
N MET A 43 12.19 5.70 2.42
CA MET A 43 12.99 6.65 1.64
C MET A 43 12.61 6.61 0.15
N CYS A 44 12.48 5.43 -0.43
CA CYS A 44 12.00 5.29 -1.80
C CYS A 44 10.60 5.88 -1.96
N TYR A 45 9.68 5.54 -1.04
CA TYR A 45 8.29 6.00 -1.11
C TYR A 45 8.18 7.52 -1.05
N MET A 46 8.87 8.15 -0.10
CA MET A 46 8.85 9.59 0.09
C MET A 46 9.45 10.32 -1.12
N HIS A 47 10.53 9.77 -1.70
CA HIS A 47 11.13 10.32 -2.92
C HIS A 47 10.14 10.31 -4.08
N GLN A 48 9.43 9.20 -4.28
CA GLN A 48 8.52 9.07 -5.41
C GLN A 48 7.24 9.87 -5.23
N ILE A 49 6.66 9.91 -4.03
CA ILE A 49 5.46 10.72 -3.80
C ILE A 49 5.72 12.22 -3.97
N ALA A 50 6.95 12.67 -3.74
CA ALA A 50 7.34 14.05 -4.01
C ALA A 50 7.57 14.34 -5.50
N SER A 51 7.64 13.30 -6.35
CA SER A 51 7.82 13.44 -7.80
C SER A 51 6.52 13.85 -8.50
N ALA A 52 6.66 14.46 -9.68
CA ALA A 52 5.53 14.83 -10.52
C ALA A 52 4.71 13.60 -10.98
N ASN A 53 5.39 12.47 -11.20
CA ASN A 53 4.75 11.19 -11.46
C ASN A 53 5.21 10.17 -10.41
N PRO A 54 4.36 9.84 -9.42
CA PRO A 54 4.75 9.00 -8.29
C PRO A 54 4.78 7.52 -8.64
N TYR A 55 4.54 7.11 -9.89
CA TYR A 55 4.52 5.71 -10.32
C TYR A 55 5.82 5.27 -10.99
N VAL A 56 6.63 6.22 -11.46
CA VAL A 56 7.80 5.96 -12.29
C VAL A 56 9.06 6.07 -11.45
N LEU A 57 10.00 5.15 -11.67
CA LEU A 57 11.33 5.28 -11.06
C LEU A 57 12.18 6.21 -11.91
N ASP A 58 12.91 7.09 -11.25
CA ASP A 58 13.90 7.98 -11.84
C ASP A 58 15.34 7.47 -11.63
N GLU A 59 16.31 8.20 -12.19
CA GLU A 59 17.73 7.88 -12.06
C GLU A 59 18.26 7.84 -10.62
N ARG A 60 17.60 8.52 -9.68
CA ARG A 60 18.03 8.68 -8.28
C ARG A 60 17.38 7.68 -7.32
N SER A 61 16.30 7.06 -7.74
CA SER A 61 15.49 6.12 -6.97
C SER A 61 16.33 5.07 -6.22
N PHE A 62 17.28 4.44 -6.92
CA PHE A 62 18.08 3.34 -6.36
C PHE A 62 19.10 3.82 -5.33
N TYR A 63 19.62 5.04 -5.51
CA TYR A 63 20.49 5.69 -4.54
C TYR A 63 19.70 6.08 -3.28
N VAL A 64 18.54 6.74 -3.45
CA VAL A 64 17.71 7.18 -2.31
C VAL A 64 17.17 5.99 -1.51
N ALA A 65 16.81 4.89 -2.18
CA ALA A 65 16.42 3.65 -1.52
C ALA A 65 17.59 2.91 -0.85
N GLY A 66 18.83 3.36 -1.01
CA GLY A 66 20.02 2.74 -0.41
C GLY A 66 20.41 1.39 -1.02
N VAL A 67 19.90 1.08 -2.23
CA VAL A 67 20.31 -0.11 -3.00
C VAL A 67 21.71 0.07 -3.56
N VAL A 68 22.08 1.31 -3.89
CA VAL A 68 23.43 1.67 -4.34
C VAL A 68 23.96 2.84 -3.54
N ASP A 69 25.27 2.87 -3.34
CA ASP A 69 25.91 3.85 -2.45
C ASP A 69 26.28 5.16 -3.17
N SER A 70 26.01 5.28 -4.47
CA SER A 70 26.30 6.50 -5.24
C SER A 70 25.30 6.77 -6.36
N GLU A 71 25.04 8.06 -6.61
CA GLU A 71 24.18 8.51 -7.72
C GLU A 71 24.72 8.06 -9.09
N SER A 72 26.04 8.02 -9.27
CA SER A 72 26.65 7.61 -10.54
C SER A 72 26.37 6.14 -10.87
N VAL A 73 26.38 5.26 -9.87
CA VAL A 73 25.98 3.86 -10.02
C VAL A 73 24.47 3.76 -10.22
N SER A 74 23.67 4.56 -9.52
CA SER A 74 22.21 4.61 -9.69
C SER A 74 21.81 4.91 -11.15
N LYS A 75 22.47 5.88 -11.79
CA LYS A 75 22.28 6.19 -13.21
C LYS A 75 22.62 5.02 -14.13
N LYS A 76 23.71 4.31 -13.85
CA LYS A 76 24.12 3.12 -14.61
C LYS A 76 23.11 1.99 -14.45
N VAL A 77 22.60 1.78 -13.23
CA VAL A 77 21.54 0.80 -12.94
C VAL A 77 20.28 1.17 -13.72
N TYR A 78 19.82 2.43 -13.63
CA TYR A 78 18.67 2.92 -14.38
C TYR A 78 18.77 2.66 -15.88
N ALA A 79 19.90 3.05 -16.50
CA ALA A 79 20.15 2.83 -17.92
C ALA A 79 20.17 1.33 -18.29
N LYS A 80 20.72 0.48 -17.42
CA LYS A 80 20.72 -0.97 -17.62
C LYS A 80 19.32 -1.57 -17.48
N LEU A 81 18.51 -1.12 -16.53
CA LEU A 81 17.15 -1.59 -16.39
C LEU A 81 16.28 -1.19 -17.59
N LYS A 82 16.43 0.05 -18.09
CA LYS A 82 15.79 0.48 -19.35
C LYS A 82 16.25 -0.35 -20.55
N LYS A 83 17.55 -0.56 -20.70
CA LYS A 83 18.10 -1.38 -21.80
C LYS A 83 17.56 -2.82 -21.82
N ASN A 84 17.22 -3.38 -20.65
CA ASN A 84 16.68 -4.73 -20.54
C ASN A 84 15.15 -4.74 -20.42
N GLU A 85 14.47 -3.62 -20.68
CA GLU A 85 13.01 -3.48 -20.65
C GLU A 85 12.37 -3.74 -19.28
N ILE A 86 13.15 -3.79 -18.20
CA ILE A 86 12.63 -3.93 -16.82
C ILE A 86 12.06 -2.59 -16.33
N LEU A 87 12.63 -1.49 -16.83
CA LEU A 87 11.99 -0.19 -16.80
C LEU A 87 11.52 0.14 -18.21
N MET A 88 10.25 0.45 -18.34
CA MET A 88 9.65 0.95 -19.58
C MET A 88 10.20 2.34 -19.92
N GLU A 89 9.91 2.84 -21.13
CA GLU A 89 10.41 4.15 -21.59
C GLU A 89 9.98 5.30 -20.66
N ASP A 90 8.75 5.21 -20.16
CA ASP A 90 8.14 6.14 -19.20
C ASP A 90 8.68 5.98 -17.76
N GLY A 91 9.44 4.92 -17.47
CA GLY A 91 9.99 4.63 -16.15
C GLY A 91 9.12 3.74 -15.26
N LEU A 92 8.03 3.16 -15.80
CA LEU A 92 7.27 2.14 -15.09
C LEU A 92 8.08 0.85 -14.95
N VAL A 93 7.94 0.19 -13.80
CA VAL A 93 8.56 -1.11 -13.54
C VAL A 93 7.72 -2.22 -14.17
N ASP A 94 8.36 -3.10 -14.93
CA ASP A 94 7.81 -4.37 -15.40
C ASP A 94 8.65 -5.53 -14.83
N THR A 95 8.15 -6.17 -13.78
CA THR A 95 8.87 -7.27 -13.12
C THR A 95 8.81 -8.58 -13.89
N HIS A 96 7.93 -8.72 -14.89
CA HIS A 96 7.87 -9.92 -15.72
C HIS A 96 9.12 -10.10 -16.60
N ARG A 97 9.85 -9.00 -16.82
CA ARG A 97 11.12 -8.99 -17.57
C ARG A 97 12.31 -9.46 -16.74
N ILE A 98 12.14 -9.61 -15.42
CA ILE A 98 13.16 -10.16 -14.53
C ILE A 98 13.16 -11.68 -14.69
N GLY A 99 14.18 -12.19 -15.39
CA GLY A 99 14.35 -13.62 -15.63
C GLY A 99 15.74 -14.15 -15.25
N PRO A 100 16.07 -15.40 -15.62
CA PRO A 100 17.33 -16.07 -15.29
C PRO A 100 18.60 -15.32 -15.71
N LYS A 101 18.50 -14.44 -16.73
CA LYS A 101 19.63 -13.64 -17.23
C LYS A 101 19.86 -12.33 -16.44
N PHE A 102 18.95 -11.96 -15.53
CA PHE A 102 19.05 -10.74 -14.72
C PHE A 102 20.41 -10.56 -14.04
N PRO A 103 21.02 -11.61 -13.41
CA PRO A 103 22.30 -11.44 -12.73
C PRO A 103 23.44 -11.03 -13.67
N HIS A 104 23.40 -11.52 -14.91
CA HIS A 104 24.37 -11.16 -15.95
C HIS A 104 24.11 -9.77 -16.53
N GLN A 105 22.84 -9.40 -16.69
CA GLN A 105 22.43 -8.08 -17.19
C GLN A 105 22.88 -6.95 -16.25
N LEU A 106 22.85 -7.20 -14.94
CA LEU A 106 23.17 -6.27 -13.87
C LEU A 106 24.50 -6.61 -13.16
N ALA A 107 25.44 -7.27 -13.85
CA ALA A 107 26.75 -7.68 -13.32
C ALA A 107 27.65 -6.54 -12.80
N LEU A 108 27.26 -5.27 -12.99
CA LEU A 108 27.92 -4.13 -12.36
C LEU A 108 27.68 -4.04 -10.84
N LEU A 109 26.68 -4.77 -10.34
CA LEU A 109 26.36 -4.92 -8.93
C LEU A 109 26.78 -6.30 -8.43
N ASN A 110 27.19 -6.41 -7.17
CA ASN A 110 27.40 -7.71 -6.54
C ASN A 110 26.05 -8.44 -6.30
N ILE A 111 26.11 -9.75 -6.06
CA ILE A 111 24.90 -10.59 -5.91
C ILE A 111 23.94 -10.09 -4.83
N TYR A 112 24.47 -9.55 -3.72
CA TYR A 112 23.65 -9.01 -2.63
C TYR A 112 22.88 -7.77 -3.06
N ARG A 113 23.55 -6.81 -3.71
CA ARG A 113 22.91 -5.60 -4.24
C ARG A 113 21.94 -5.91 -5.37
N GLN A 114 22.20 -6.94 -6.18
CA GLN A 114 21.25 -7.42 -7.18
C GLN A 114 19.98 -7.97 -6.51
N LYS A 115 20.10 -8.74 -5.43
CA LYS A 115 18.95 -9.21 -4.64
C LYS A 115 18.16 -8.05 -4.03
N GLU A 116 18.84 -7.07 -3.44
CA GLU A 116 18.20 -5.85 -2.90
C GLU A 116 17.46 -5.07 -3.99
N LEU A 117 18.07 -4.91 -5.17
CA LEU A 117 17.44 -4.24 -6.31
C LEU A 117 16.17 -4.95 -6.76
N VAL A 118 16.22 -6.28 -6.90
CA VAL A 118 15.03 -7.08 -7.23
C VAL A 118 13.95 -6.86 -6.17
N GLY A 119 14.28 -6.98 -4.89
CA GLY A 119 13.34 -6.74 -3.80
C GLY A 119 12.71 -5.34 -3.86
N MET A 120 13.49 -4.31 -4.16
CA MET A 120 12.99 -2.95 -4.34
C MET A 120 12.02 -2.83 -5.52
N LEU A 121 12.35 -3.40 -6.69
CA LEU A 121 11.53 -3.31 -7.89
C LEU A 121 10.16 -3.97 -7.71
N PHE A 122 10.13 -5.17 -7.13
CA PHE A 122 8.87 -5.86 -6.81
C PHE A 122 8.04 -5.11 -5.78
N TRP A 123 8.68 -4.69 -4.69
CA TRP A 123 7.98 -3.89 -3.67
C TRP A 123 7.39 -2.61 -4.28
N TRP A 124 8.14 -1.93 -5.15
CA TRP A 124 7.65 -0.73 -5.80
C TRP A 124 6.49 -0.99 -6.75
N GLU A 125 6.53 -2.08 -7.51
CA GLU A 125 5.40 -2.48 -8.36
C GLU A 125 4.14 -2.77 -7.54
N GLU A 126 4.26 -3.49 -6.42
CA GLU A 126 3.15 -3.71 -5.47
C GLU A 126 2.63 -2.39 -4.88
N GLU A 127 3.54 -1.48 -4.51
CA GLU A 127 3.17 -0.17 -3.97
C GLU A 127 2.45 0.67 -5.02
N CYS A 128 2.87 0.64 -6.28
CA CYS A 128 2.16 1.26 -7.40
C CYS A 128 0.76 0.68 -7.58
N GLN A 129 0.57 -0.63 -7.44
CA GLN A 129 -0.76 -1.25 -7.46
C GLN A 129 -1.62 -0.76 -6.30
N ARG A 130 -1.05 -0.63 -5.10
CA ARG A 130 -1.75 -0.09 -3.93
C ARG A 130 -2.17 1.37 -4.15
N LEU A 131 -1.26 2.21 -4.64
CA LEU A 131 -1.52 3.62 -4.93
C LEU A 131 -2.64 3.78 -5.97
N ARG A 132 -2.64 2.97 -7.04
CA ARG A 132 -3.74 2.98 -8.04
C ARG A 132 -5.10 2.61 -7.44
N LYS A 133 -5.14 1.69 -6.48
CA LYS A 133 -6.37 1.36 -5.75
C LYS A 133 -6.87 2.53 -4.93
N LEU A 134 -5.98 3.21 -4.21
CA LEU A 134 -6.33 4.42 -3.44
C LEU A 134 -6.80 5.56 -4.35
N ASP A 135 -6.15 5.77 -5.51
CA ASP A 135 -6.59 6.74 -6.51
C ASP A 135 -7.98 6.40 -7.08
N GLY A 136 -8.25 5.10 -7.28
CA GLY A 136 -9.57 4.61 -7.66
C GLY A 136 -10.64 4.88 -6.59
N GLU A 137 -10.34 4.55 -5.33
CA GLU A 137 -11.21 4.80 -4.18
C GLU A 137 -11.49 6.29 -4.00
N GLU A 138 -10.47 7.15 -4.09
CA GLU A 138 -10.63 8.61 -4.01
C GLU A 138 -11.54 9.14 -5.13
N LYS A 139 -11.35 8.65 -6.36
CA LYS A 139 -12.17 9.05 -7.51
C LYS A 139 -13.64 8.60 -7.38
N GLU A 140 -13.88 7.40 -6.88
CA GLU A 140 -15.24 6.90 -6.58
C GLU A 140 -15.92 7.77 -5.52
N LEU A 141 -15.20 8.09 -4.44
CA LEU A 141 -15.69 8.97 -3.37
C LEU A 141 -15.96 10.38 -3.87
N ASP A 142 -15.12 10.95 -4.74
CA ASP A 142 -15.37 12.25 -5.36
C ASP A 142 -16.64 12.24 -6.23
N GLY A 143 -16.90 11.15 -6.95
CA GLY A 143 -18.15 10.93 -7.66
C GLY A 143 -19.37 10.96 -6.72
N LEU A 144 -19.34 10.15 -5.66
CA LEU A 144 -20.42 10.09 -4.67
C LEU A 144 -20.64 11.43 -3.94
N ILE A 145 -19.55 12.14 -3.61
CA ILE A 145 -19.63 13.47 -3.01
C ILE A 145 -20.33 14.43 -3.96
N SER A 146 -19.95 14.44 -5.24
CA SER A 146 -20.58 15.33 -6.24
C SER A 146 -22.08 15.06 -6.38
N GLU A 147 -22.48 13.79 -6.42
CA GLU A 147 -23.90 13.39 -6.47
C GLU A 147 -24.66 13.80 -5.21
N SER A 148 -24.06 13.62 -4.02
CA SER A 148 -24.64 14.03 -2.75
C SER A 148 -24.76 15.55 -2.62
N GLU A 149 -23.81 16.32 -3.16
CA GLU A 149 -23.88 17.78 -3.20
C GLU A 149 -25.02 18.26 -4.10
N VAL A 150 -25.20 17.66 -5.30
CA VAL A 150 -26.33 17.96 -6.19
C VAL A 150 -27.68 17.57 -5.55
N LYS A 151 -27.75 16.43 -4.85
CA LYS A 151 -28.95 16.05 -4.10
C LYS A 151 -29.27 17.05 -2.99
N LEU A 152 -28.25 17.54 -2.28
CA LEU A 152 -28.43 18.53 -1.21
C LEU A 152 -28.94 19.88 -1.76
N THR A 153 -28.50 20.30 -2.95
CA THR A 153 -29.00 21.54 -3.58
C THR A 153 -30.43 21.42 -4.09
N ASN A 154 -30.85 20.22 -4.51
CA ASN A 154 -32.19 19.97 -5.05
C ASN A 154 -33.23 19.60 -3.98
N THR A 155 -32.80 19.40 -2.72
CA THR A 155 -33.71 19.09 -1.61
C THR A 155 -34.15 20.38 -0.95
N ASP A 156 -35.39 20.80 -1.21
CA ASP A 156 -36.02 21.94 -0.55
C ASP A 156 -36.45 21.59 0.90
N GLU A 157 -36.46 22.62 1.74
CA GLU A 157 -36.82 22.64 3.18
C GLU A 157 -35.86 21.97 4.19
N ASP A 158 -35.74 22.60 5.36
CA ASP A 158 -35.01 22.14 6.55
C ASP A 158 -35.72 20.95 7.23
N GLY A 159 -35.87 19.85 6.49
CA GLY A 159 -36.45 18.59 6.93
C GLY A 159 -35.41 17.53 7.32
N ALA A 160 -35.89 16.43 7.90
CA ALA A 160 -35.06 15.28 8.28
C ALA A 160 -34.27 14.70 7.10
N ASP A 161 -34.80 14.78 5.88
CA ASP A 161 -34.16 14.28 4.66
C ASP A 161 -32.92 15.10 4.27
N ARG A 162 -32.99 16.43 4.37
CA ARG A 162 -31.84 17.32 4.16
C ARG A 162 -30.74 17.06 5.18
N GLN A 163 -31.12 16.81 6.44
CA GLN A 163 -30.19 16.45 7.50
C GLN A 163 -29.51 15.09 7.23
N ALA A 164 -30.24 14.09 6.75
CA ALA A 164 -29.70 12.78 6.41
C ALA A 164 -28.72 12.84 5.22
N VAL A 165 -29.04 13.63 4.18
CA VAL A 165 -28.14 13.87 3.04
C VAL A 165 -26.86 14.57 3.49
N LYS A 166 -26.96 15.57 4.39
CA LYS A 166 -25.80 16.25 4.96
C LYS A 166 -24.91 15.31 5.77
N GLN A 167 -25.49 14.48 6.64
CA GLN A 167 -24.72 13.47 7.39
C GLN A 167 -24.00 12.49 6.47
N THR A 168 -24.67 12.04 5.40
CA THR A 168 -24.06 11.16 4.40
C THR A 168 -22.90 11.86 3.69
N LEU A 169 -23.07 13.13 3.30
CA LEU A 169 -22.02 13.93 2.68
C LEU A 169 -20.80 14.07 3.60
N ASP A 170 -21.02 14.34 4.89
CA ASP A 170 -19.94 14.45 5.87
C ASP A 170 -19.18 13.13 6.04
N GLN A 171 -19.89 11.99 6.05
CA GLN A 171 -19.29 10.66 6.08
C GLN A 171 -18.44 10.38 4.83
N LEU A 172 -18.93 10.73 3.64
CA LEU A 172 -18.18 10.57 2.39
C LEU A 172 -16.92 11.45 2.38
N LYS A 173 -17.02 12.70 2.84
CA LYS A 173 -15.87 13.61 2.98
C LYS A 173 -14.84 13.07 3.97
N PHE A 174 -15.28 12.50 5.09
CA PHE A 174 -14.40 11.85 6.05
C PHE A 174 -13.73 10.61 5.48
N ALA A 175 -14.47 9.76 4.75
CA ALA A 175 -13.92 8.60 4.07
C ALA A 175 -12.84 9.00 3.05
N ARG A 176 -13.08 10.06 2.26
CA ARG A 176 -12.09 10.59 1.33
C ARG A 176 -10.82 11.07 2.04
N GLU A 177 -10.96 11.79 3.15
CA GLU A 177 -9.79 12.22 3.91
C GLU A 177 -9.03 11.03 4.50
N ARG A 178 -9.72 9.96 4.92
CA ARG A 178 -9.06 8.72 5.35
C ARG A 178 -8.22 8.11 4.22
N VAL A 179 -8.71 8.08 2.98
CA VAL A 179 -7.93 7.63 1.81
C VAL A 179 -6.69 8.50 1.60
N ARG A 180 -6.84 9.82 1.67
CA ARG A 180 -5.70 10.76 1.59
C ARG A 180 -4.69 10.54 2.70
N MET A 181 -5.14 10.22 3.92
CA MET A 181 -4.25 9.87 5.03
C MET A 181 -3.51 8.57 4.78
N LYS A 182 -4.19 7.50 4.29
CA LYS A 182 -3.52 6.24 3.89
C LYS A 182 -2.44 6.47 2.82
N ARG A 183 -2.65 7.42 1.92
CA ARG A 183 -1.66 7.81 0.89
C ARG A 183 -0.47 8.59 1.47
N ARG A 184 -0.65 9.35 2.56
CA ARG A 184 0.45 10.10 3.20
C ARG A 184 1.29 9.25 4.14
N GLN A 185 0.76 8.11 4.59
CA GLN A 185 1.45 7.22 5.52
C GLN A 185 2.64 6.51 4.87
N ARG A 186 3.78 6.56 5.56
CA ARG A 186 4.98 5.84 5.16
C ARG A 186 4.76 4.34 5.29
N PRO A 187 5.37 3.51 4.42
CA PRO A 187 5.33 2.05 4.51
C PRO A 187 5.54 1.51 5.93
N SER A 188 6.52 2.04 6.68
CA SER A 188 6.82 1.58 8.05
C SER A 188 5.76 1.92 9.10
N GLN A 189 4.88 2.89 8.81
CA GLN A 189 3.88 3.41 9.74
C GLN A 189 2.51 2.75 9.56
N ARG A 190 2.37 1.91 8.53
CA ARG A 190 1.10 1.30 8.17
C ARG A 190 0.82 0.08 9.05
N ASP A 191 -0.43 -0.04 9.47
CA ASP A 191 -0.91 -1.21 10.17
C ASP A 191 -1.22 -2.34 9.16
N PRO A 192 -0.61 -3.53 9.27
CA PRO A 192 -0.85 -4.65 8.37
C PRO A 192 -2.32 -5.07 8.28
N ASP A 193 -3.09 -4.89 9.36
CA ASP A 193 -4.49 -5.27 9.41
C ASP A 193 -5.39 -4.29 8.65
N VAL A 194 -5.04 -3.00 8.66
CA VAL A 194 -5.70 -1.95 7.88
C VAL A 194 -5.37 -2.07 6.40
N GLU A 195 -4.13 -2.43 6.06
CA GLU A 195 -3.67 -2.66 4.68
C GLU A 195 -4.24 -3.95 4.07
N ALA A 196 -4.68 -4.90 4.91
CA ALA A 196 -5.36 -6.11 4.47
C ALA A 196 -6.86 -5.90 4.19
N ASP A 197 -7.36 -4.67 4.27
CA ASP A 197 -8.78 -4.30 4.15
C ASP A 197 -9.68 -5.13 5.08
N LYS A 198 -9.22 -5.42 6.31
CA LYS A 198 -10.08 -6.06 7.33
C LYS A 198 -11.18 -5.12 7.85
N ASP A 199 -10.99 -3.82 7.66
CA ASP A 199 -11.95 -2.76 7.99
C ASP A 199 -12.78 -2.44 6.74
N ASP A 200 -13.76 -3.28 6.43
CA ASP A 200 -14.65 -3.24 5.25
C ASP A 200 -15.58 -2.01 5.23
N ILE A 201 -15.03 -0.80 5.19
CA ILE A 201 -15.80 0.46 5.20
C ILE A 201 -16.45 0.73 3.83
N MET A 202 -15.81 0.35 2.73
CA MET A 202 -16.40 0.48 1.39
C MET A 202 -17.65 -0.39 1.23
N MET A 203 -17.71 -1.55 1.89
CA MET A 203 -18.91 -2.40 1.96
C MET A 203 -20.08 -1.73 2.71
N ALA A 204 -19.81 -0.76 3.59
CA ALA A 204 -20.86 0.00 4.26
C ALA A 204 -21.56 0.98 3.30
N PHE A 205 -20.87 1.48 2.28
CA PHE A 205 -21.40 2.45 1.31
C PHE A 205 -21.96 1.81 0.03
N HIS A 206 -21.47 0.63 -0.37
CA HIS A 206 -21.87 -0.07 -1.61
C HIS A 206 -23.17 -0.88 -1.50
N GLY A 207 -23.96 -0.67 -0.45
CA GLY A 207 -25.27 -1.26 -0.32
C GLY A 207 -25.26 -2.52 0.55
N ARG A 208 -26.13 -2.43 1.55
CA ARG A 208 -26.64 -3.50 2.39
C ARG A 208 -27.20 -4.64 1.54
N SER A 209 -26.33 -5.52 1.05
CA SER A 209 -26.73 -6.79 0.46
C SER A 209 -27.40 -7.64 1.54
N LYS A 210 -28.62 -8.10 1.25
CA LYS A 210 -29.58 -8.81 2.14
C LYS A 210 -29.12 -10.19 2.65
N SER A 211 -27.84 -10.42 2.96
CA SER A 211 -27.37 -11.75 3.37
C SER A 211 -26.25 -11.79 4.41
N VAL A 212 -25.94 -10.68 5.08
CA VAL A 212 -25.06 -10.73 6.25
C VAL A 212 -25.91 -10.72 7.51
N PRO A 213 -25.79 -11.73 8.41
CA PRO A 213 -26.55 -11.74 9.65
C PRO A 213 -26.22 -10.50 10.46
N ASN A 214 -27.27 -9.85 10.92
CA ASN A 214 -27.23 -8.74 11.86
C ASN A 214 -26.44 -9.19 13.09
N VAL A 215 -25.21 -8.74 13.27
CA VAL A 215 -24.53 -8.86 14.58
C VAL A 215 -25.17 -7.81 15.47
N GLY A 216 -26.36 -8.17 15.94
CA GLY A 216 -27.15 -7.41 16.88
C GLY A 216 -26.40 -7.27 18.19
N VAL A 217 -26.50 -6.05 18.71
CA VAL A 217 -26.33 -5.73 20.13
C VAL A 217 -27.17 -6.70 20.97
N GLY A 218 -26.52 -7.39 21.92
CA GLY A 218 -27.16 -7.98 23.11
C GLY A 218 -27.52 -9.48 23.02
N GLY A 219 -26.67 -10.32 23.63
CA GLY A 219 -26.94 -11.74 23.86
C GLY A 219 -25.89 -12.37 24.77
N VAL A 220 -26.14 -12.31 26.07
CA VAL A 220 -25.27 -12.69 27.19
C VAL A 220 -25.02 -14.21 27.26
N VAL A 221 -23.76 -14.64 27.32
CA VAL A 221 -23.35 -15.89 28.01
C VAL A 221 -22.06 -15.63 28.79
N ALA A 222 -22.06 -16.08 30.04
CA ALA A 222 -21.25 -15.64 31.16
C ALA A 222 -19.79 -16.15 31.19
N GLY A 223 -18.89 -15.30 31.70
CA GLY A 223 -17.53 -15.65 32.14
C GLY A 223 -16.82 -14.41 32.70
N PRO A 224 -16.21 -14.43 33.90
CA PRO A 224 -15.94 -13.22 34.67
C PRO A 224 -14.53 -12.68 34.42
N VAL A 225 -14.40 -11.56 33.70
CA VAL A 225 -13.21 -10.68 33.81
C VAL A 225 -13.64 -9.22 33.64
N ALA A 226 -13.17 -8.38 34.56
CA ALA A 226 -13.59 -7.01 34.84
C ALA A 226 -13.54 -6.01 33.65
N PRO A 227 -14.34 -4.94 33.67
CA PRO A 227 -14.40 -3.97 32.58
C PRO A 227 -13.21 -2.99 32.61
N ILE A 228 -12.49 -2.89 31.49
CA ILE A 228 -11.51 -1.82 31.24
C ILE A 228 -12.28 -0.57 30.80
N GLN A 229 -12.33 0.45 31.65
CA GLN A 229 -12.83 1.78 31.30
C GLN A 229 -11.92 2.42 30.24
N GLN A 230 -12.46 2.66 29.05
CA GLN A 230 -11.87 3.55 28.06
C GLN A 230 -12.17 5.00 28.48
N GLY A 231 -11.14 5.83 28.70
CA GLY A 231 -11.36 7.27 28.88
C GLY A 231 -10.41 8.07 29.78
N GLN A 232 -9.15 7.66 30.00
CA GLN A 232 -8.16 8.55 30.64
C GLN A 232 -6.92 8.77 29.76
N PRO A 233 -6.44 10.03 29.62
CA PRO A 233 -5.20 10.32 28.91
C PRO A 233 -3.98 9.77 29.68
N PRO A 234 -2.88 9.41 28.99
CA PRO A 234 -1.74 8.73 29.59
C PRO A 234 -1.05 9.59 30.65
N GLN A 235 -0.89 9.03 31.85
CA GLN A 235 -0.11 9.64 32.94
C GLN A 235 1.39 9.37 32.72
N TYR A 236 2.18 10.44 32.71
CA TYR A 236 3.65 10.36 32.73
C TYR A 236 4.12 10.26 34.18
N PHE A 237 4.83 9.19 34.53
CA PHE A 237 5.54 9.09 35.81
C PHE A 237 6.90 9.81 35.72
N PRO A 238 7.28 10.63 36.72
CA PRO A 238 8.62 11.19 36.80
C PRO A 238 9.60 10.09 37.22
N GLY A 239 10.71 9.99 36.48
CA GLY A 239 11.79 9.03 36.75
C GLY A 239 12.46 9.24 38.11
N SER A 240 12.89 8.13 38.69
CA SER A 240 13.88 8.08 39.77
C SER A 240 15.20 7.59 39.21
#